data_AF-A0A1V5X7Y5-F1
#
_entry.id   AF-A0A1V5X7Y5-F1
#
_cell.length_a   1.000
_cell.length_b   1.000
_cell.length_c   1.000
_cell.angle_alpha   90.00
_cell.angle_beta   90.00
_cell.angle_gamma   90.00
#
_symmetry.space_group_name_H-M   'P 1'
#
loop_
_entity.id
_entity.type
_entity.pdbx_description
1 polymer ?
#
loop_
_entity_poly.entity_id
_entity_poly.type
_entity_poly.pdbx_seq_one_letter_code
_entity_poly.pdbx_strand_id
1 'polypeptide(L)'
;MSMNKILNADTLHDLIDAINDFCRESYTTDIESICIELKEKVASAKNNDILMLLDSYLSSADDGDEVIDSLYEFVGNCKGFVEADEETTAKVTKEEFETVLNECEEKCGLKTCIEKEHALHVAETDLYNEYREFSIKHKNNNINIILPRINNKIDVKQYIAEELGAVLYNVLTTKLAPEYIEAEMNRYIPETIQKTASTSILFKQYFYDVVLYKDRKPGIYTEFDEHMERVLNMEFFKRIIVKYLKE
;
A
#
# COMPACT_ATOMS: atom_id res chain seq x y z
N MET A 1 -15.76 -25.59 -12.90
CA MET A 1 -14.94 -25.52 -11.68
C MET A 1 -14.49 -24.08 -11.50
N SER A 2 -15.25 -23.34 -10.71
CA SER A 2 -14.99 -21.95 -10.31
C SER A 2 -13.62 -21.76 -9.63
N MET A 3 -13.14 -22.74 -8.84
CA MET A 3 -11.78 -22.72 -8.26
C MET A 3 -10.68 -22.53 -9.31
N ASN A 4 -10.77 -23.24 -10.45
CA ASN A 4 -9.76 -23.09 -11.51
C ASN A 4 -9.81 -21.71 -12.16
N LYS A 5 -10.96 -21.02 -12.15
CA LYS A 5 -11.03 -19.63 -12.64
C LYS A 5 -10.26 -18.70 -11.71
N ILE A 6 -10.39 -18.88 -10.39
CA ILE A 6 -9.63 -18.11 -9.39
C ILE A 6 -8.12 -18.32 -9.60
N LEU A 7 -7.68 -19.57 -9.66
CA LEU A 7 -6.24 -19.90 -9.76
C LEU A 7 -5.57 -19.47 -11.08
N ASN A 8 -6.37 -19.20 -12.12
CA ASN A 8 -5.89 -18.73 -13.42
C ASN A 8 -6.33 -17.28 -13.70
N ALA A 9 -6.70 -16.52 -12.68
CA ALA A 9 -7.03 -15.11 -12.86
C ALA A 9 -5.77 -14.31 -13.19
N ASP A 10 -5.81 -13.60 -14.32
CA ASP A 10 -4.70 -12.78 -14.80
C ASP A 10 -4.86 -11.31 -14.39
N THR A 11 -6.11 -10.86 -14.18
CA THR A 11 -6.42 -9.49 -13.75
C THR A 11 -7.24 -9.46 -12.46
N LEU A 12 -7.21 -8.32 -11.77
CA LEU A 12 -8.04 -8.09 -10.57
C LEU A 12 -9.53 -8.25 -10.88
N HIS A 13 -9.98 -7.82 -12.06
CA HIS A 13 -11.37 -7.94 -12.48
C HIS A 13 -11.77 -9.42 -12.66
N ASP A 14 -10.94 -10.20 -13.36
CA ASP A 14 -11.17 -11.64 -13.54
C ASP A 14 -11.22 -12.38 -12.20
N LEU A 15 -10.36 -11.98 -11.26
CA LEU A 15 -10.31 -12.57 -9.93
C LEU A 15 -11.59 -12.28 -9.14
N ILE A 16 -12.08 -11.04 -9.15
CA ILE A 16 -13.32 -10.65 -8.46
C ILE A 16 -14.51 -11.43 -9.02
N ASP A 17 -14.63 -11.55 -10.35
CA ASP A 17 -15.70 -12.29 -10.99
C ASP A 17 -15.62 -13.79 -10.69
N ALA A 18 -14.42 -14.37 -10.72
CA ALA A 18 -14.20 -15.76 -10.38
C ALA A 18 -14.56 -16.06 -8.91
N ILE A 19 -14.24 -15.16 -7.98
CA ILE A 19 -14.61 -15.28 -6.57
C ILE A 19 -16.13 -15.19 -6.40
N ASN A 20 -16.79 -14.25 -7.05
CA ASN A 20 -18.24 -14.11 -6.99
C ASN A 20 -18.95 -15.37 -7.52
N ASP A 21 -18.47 -15.95 -8.62
CA ASP A 21 -18.96 -17.23 -9.14
C ASP A 21 -18.74 -18.37 -8.14
N PHE A 22 -17.54 -18.48 -7.58
CA PHE A 22 -17.20 -19.51 -6.59
C PHE A 22 -18.11 -19.43 -5.36
N CYS A 23 -18.29 -18.24 -4.79
CA CYS A 23 -19.13 -18.04 -3.61
C CYS A 23 -20.63 -18.24 -3.89
N ARG A 24 -21.09 -18.09 -5.14
CA ARG A 24 -22.49 -18.42 -5.52
C ARG A 24 -22.70 -19.92 -5.62
N GLU A 25 -21.73 -20.63 -6.20
CA GLU A 25 -21.76 -22.09 -6.32
C GLU A 25 -21.70 -22.77 -4.95
N SER A 26 -21.00 -22.15 -3.99
CA SER A 26 -20.77 -22.73 -2.66
C SER A 26 -22.04 -22.92 -1.82
N TYR A 27 -23.11 -22.14 -2.05
CA TYR A 27 -24.41 -22.31 -1.36
C TYR A 27 -25.14 -23.63 -1.69
N THR A 28 -24.67 -24.40 -2.68
CA THR A 28 -25.40 -25.56 -3.21
C THR A 28 -24.76 -26.91 -2.94
N THR A 29 -23.57 -26.97 -2.32
CA THR A 29 -22.78 -28.19 -2.12
C THR A 29 -22.06 -28.18 -0.76
N ASP A 30 -21.62 -29.34 -0.26
CA ASP A 30 -20.66 -29.42 0.86
C ASP A 30 -19.29 -28.91 0.40
N ILE A 31 -18.91 -27.72 0.89
CA ILE A 31 -17.82 -26.89 0.34
C ILE A 31 -16.56 -26.87 1.19
N GLU A 32 -16.58 -27.47 2.38
CA GLU A 32 -15.47 -27.42 3.33
C GLU A 32 -14.16 -27.84 2.66
N SER A 33 -14.13 -29.06 2.11
CA SER A 33 -12.95 -29.60 1.43
C SER A 33 -12.49 -28.76 0.24
N ILE A 34 -13.42 -28.15 -0.51
CA ILE A 34 -13.10 -27.35 -1.70
C ILE A 34 -12.53 -25.99 -1.28
N CYS A 35 -13.05 -25.38 -0.22
CA CYS A 35 -12.58 -24.11 0.30
C CYS A 35 -11.18 -24.24 0.89
N ILE A 36 -10.91 -25.31 1.64
CA ILE A 36 -9.58 -25.60 2.15
C ILE A 36 -8.60 -25.89 1.00
N GLU A 37 -9.01 -26.68 -0.01
CA GLU A 37 -8.19 -26.92 -1.20
C GLU A 37 -7.87 -25.61 -1.95
N LEU A 38 -8.84 -24.70 -2.09
CA LEU A 38 -8.63 -23.39 -2.70
C LEU A 38 -7.58 -22.60 -1.91
N LYS A 39 -7.70 -22.51 -0.58
CA LYS A 39 -6.74 -21.82 0.29
C LYS A 39 -5.32 -22.35 0.07
N GLU A 40 -5.12 -23.66 0.11
CA GLU A 40 -3.79 -24.28 -0.07
C GLU A 40 -3.19 -24.00 -1.46
N LYS A 41 -4.02 -24.00 -2.51
CA LYS A 41 -3.57 -23.72 -3.87
C LYS A 41 -3.24 -22.26 -4.09
N VAL A 42 -4.01 -21.34 -3.51
CA VAL A 42 -3.73 -19.90 -3.56
C VAL A 42 -2.41 -19.60 -2.84
N ALA A 43 -2.16 -20.18 -1.67
CA ALA A 43 -0.89 -20.05 -0.94
C ALA A 43 0.34 -20.56 -1.74
N SER A 44 0.12 -21.47 -2.68
CA SER A 44 1.16 -22.02 -3.56
C SER A 44 1.45 -21.14 -4.79
N ALA A 45 0.57 -20.18 -5.12
CA ALA A 45 0.62 -19.36 -6.34
C ALA A 45 1.49 -18.09 -6.19
N LYS A 46 2.74 -18.25 -5.72
CA LYS A 46 3.65 -17.14 -5.36
C LYS A 46 4.14 -16.23 -6.50
N ASN A 47 3.82 -16.56 -7.75
CA ASN A 47 4.25 -15.78 -8.91
C ASN A 47 3.15 -14.88 -9.47
N ASN A 48 1.96 -14.88 -8.86
CA ASN A 48 0.83 -14.08 -9.27
C ASN A 48 0.50 -13.09 -8.15
N ASP A 49 0.74 -11.80 -8.40
CA ASP A 49 0.63 -10.76 -7.39
C ASP A 49 -0.80 -10.64 -6.83
N ILE A 50 -1.84 -10.72 -7.67
CA ILE A 50 -3.23 -10.62 -7.20
C ILE A 50 -3.64 -11.85 -6.36
N LEU A 51 -3.08 -13.03 -6.66
CA LEU A 51 -3.27 -14.22 -5.81
C LEU A 51 -2.49 -14.14 -4.51
N MET A 52 -1.32 -13.50 -4.50
CA MET A 52 -0.60 -13.20 -3.25
C MET A 52 -1.38 -12.23 -2.36
N LEU A 53 -2.04 -11.22 -2.95
CA LEU A 53 -2.96 -10.36 -2.19
C LEU A 53 -4.11 -11.20 -1.61
N LEU A 54 -4.71 -12.09 -2.39
CA LEU A 54 -5.80 -12.96 -1.92
C LEU A 54 -5.34 -13.90 -0.78
N ASP A 55 -4.15 -14.50 -0.91
CA ASP A 55 -3.56 -15.39 0.11
C ASP A 55 -3.51 -14.72 1.48
N SER A 56 -3.18 -13.42 1.54
CA SER A 56 -3.13 -12.69 2.81
C SER A 56 -4.48 -12.68 3.56
N TYR A 57 -5.61 -12.72 2.85
CA TYR A 57 -6.95 -12.82 3.44
C TYR A 57 -7.27 -14.24 3.86
N LEU A 58 -6.93 -15.22 3.02
CA LEU A 58 -7.23 -16.64 3.28
C LEU A 58 -6.33 -17.27 4.35
N SER A 59 -5.15 -16.69 4.59
CA SER A 59 -4.13 -17.27 5.48
C SER A 59 -4.64 -17.57 6.89
N SER A 60 -5.53 -16.73 7.42
CA SER A 60 -6.12 -16.86 8.76
C SER A 60 -7.42 -17.66 8.83
N ALA A 61 -7.96 -18.13 7.70
CA ALA A 61 -9.23 -18.88 7.68
C ALA A 61 -9.00 -20.35 8.06
N ASP A 62 -9.62 -20.83 9.12
CA ASP A 62 -9.43 -22.19 9.66
C ASP A 62 -10.42 -23.22 9.10
N ASP A 63 -11.57 -22.77 8.59
CA ASP A 63 -12.61 -23.60 8.00
C ASP A 63 -13.18 -23.01 6.69
N GLY A 64 -14.08 -23.74 6.05
CA GLY A 64 -14.70 -23.33 4.78
C GLY A 64 -15.57 -22.09 4.88
N ASP A 65 -16.24 -21.85 6.01
CA ASP A 65 -17.07 -20.66 6.21
C ASP A 65 -16.18 -19.41 6.32
N GLU A 66 -15.07 -19.49 7.08
CA GLU A 66 -14.08 -18.42 7.18
C GLU A 66 -13.38 -18.12 5.85
N VAL A 67 -13.17 -19.13 5.00
CA VAL A 67 -12.67 -18.94 3.64
C VAL A 67 -13.66 -18.11 2.83
N ILE A 68 -14.96 -18.45 2.85
CA ILE A 68 -16.00 -17.70 2.13
C ILE A 68 -16.10 -16.26 2.64
N ASP A 69 -16.07 -16.04 3.95
CA ASP A 69 -16.08 -14.70 4.54
C ASP A 69 -14.85 -13.88 4.10
N SER A 70 -13.68 -14.50 4.08
CA SER A 70 -12.43 -13.86 3.63
C SER A 70 -12.48 -13.49 2.14
N LEU A 71 -13.09 -14.34 1.31
CA LEU A 71 -13.32 -14.06 -0.11
C LEU A 71 -14.27 -12.85 -0.29
N TYR A 72 -15.36 -12.78 0.47
CA TYR A 72 -16.27 -11.63 0.44
C TYR A 72 -15.62 -10.35 0.97
N GLU A 73 -14.76 -10.44 1.98
CA GLU A 73 -13.98 -9.31 2.47
C GLU A 73 -13.03 -8.78 1.40
N PHE A 74 -12.30 -9.67 0.71
CA PHE A 74 -11.43 -9.31 -0.40
C PHE A 74 -12.21 -8.58 -1.51
N VAL A 75 -13.30 -9.18 -2.00
CA VAL A 75 -14.15 -8.55 -3.03
C VAL A 75 -14.73 -7.23 -2.53
N GLY A 76 -15.14 -7.16 -1.27
CA GLY A 76 -15.62 -5.94 -0.61
C GLY A 76 -14.60 -4.81 -0.65
N ASN A 77 -13.33 -5.13 -0.37
CA ASN A 77 -12.21 -4.19 -0.42
C ASN A 77 -11.81 -3.79 -1.84
N CYS A 78 -12.27 -4.52 -2.87
CA CYS A 78 -12.04 -4.18 -4.27
C CYS A 78 -13.20 -3.40 -4.93
N LYS A 79 -14.28 -3.07 -4.20
CA LYS A 79 -15.46 -2.40 -4.78
C LYS A 79 -15.22 -1.01 -5.34
N GLY A 80 -14.15 -0.33 -4.94
CA GLY A 80 -13.79 1.01 -5.44
C GLY A 80 -13.06 1.01 -6.78
N PHE A 81 -12.69 -0.17 -7.30
CA PHE A 81 -11.99 -0.30 -8.57
C PHE A 81 -12.99 -0.47 -9.71
N VAL A 82 -12.95 0.46 -10.66
CA VAL A 82 -13.85 0.54 -11.82
C VAL A 82 -13.05 0.59 -13.11
N GLU A 83 -13.72 0.38 -14.24
CA GLU A 83 -13.10 0.50 -15.56
C GLU A 83 -12.49 1.90 -15.74
N ALA A 84 -11.25 1.95 -16.23
CA ALA A 84 -10.53 3.19 -16.43
C ALA A 84 -10.69 3.71 -17.85
N ASP A 85 -10.81 5.03 -17.99
CA ASP A 85 -10.62 5.70 -19.27
C ASP A 85 -9.12 5.91 -19.51
N GLU A 86 -8.54 5.14 -20.44
CA GLU A 86 -7.11 5.20 -20.76
C GLU A 86 -6.66 6.56 -21.31
N GLU A 87 -7.56 7.36 -21.90
CA GLU A 87 -7.21 8.69 -22.43
C GLU A 87 -6.97 9.71 -21.29
N THR A 88 -7.67 9.55 -20.17
CA THR A 88 -7.62 10.48 -19.03
C THR A 88 -6.88 9.93 -17.82
N THR A 89 -6.37 8.69 -17.91
CA THR A 89 -5.66 8.02 -16.81
C THR A 89 -4.27 7.52 -17.21
N ALA A 90 -3.33 7.55 -16.27
CA ALA A 90 -2.00 6.98 -16.38
C ALA A 90 -1.91 5.68 -15.58
N LYS A 91 -1.23 4.67 -16.15
CA LYS A 91 -0.89 3.43 -15.45
C LYS A 91 0.20 3.70 -14.42
N VAL A 92 0.03 3.17 -13.21
CA VAL A 92 1.09 3.07 -12.20
C VAL A 92 1.61 1.64 -12.27
N THR A 93 2.91 1.48 -12.55
CA THR A 93 3.52 0.15 -12.69
C THR A 93 4.20 -0.30 -11.40
N LYS A 94 4.31 -1.62 -11.23
CA LYS A 94 5.08 -2.20 -10.11
C LYS A 94 6.56 -1.80 -10.16
N GLU A 95 7.16 -1.69 -11.34
CA GLU A 95 8.55 -1.26 -11.52
C GLU A 95 8.79 0.17 -11.02
N GLU A 96 7.89 1.11 -11.35
CA GLU A 96 7.95 2.48 -10.84
C GLU A 96 7.79 2.50 -9.31
N PHE A 97 6.87 1.70 -8.78
CA PHE A 97 6.67 1.57 -7.34
C PHE A 97 7.94 1.08 -6.63
N GLU A 98 8.54 -0.01 -7.11
CA GLU A 98 9.76 -0.57 -6.55
C GLU A 98 10.94 0.40 -6.65
N THR A 99 11.03 1.16 -7.74
CA THR A 99 12.05 2.20 -7.91
C THR A 99 11.94 3.26 -6.81
N VAL A 100 10.74 3.80 -6.58
CA VAL A 100 10.51 4.82 -5.55
C VAL A 100 10.71 4.25 -4.14
N LEU A 101 10.26 3.01 -3.89
CA LEU A 101 10.46 2.31 -2.62
C LEU A 101 11.96 2.16 -2.32
N ASN A 102 12.77 1.75 -3.31
CA ASN A 102 14.22 1.60 -3.15
C ASN A 102 14.90 2.96 -2.91
N GLU A 103 14.50 4.02 -3.61
CA GLU A 103 14.99 5.39 -3.32
C GLU A 103 14.68 5.81 -1.87
N CYS A 104 13.48 5.50 -1.37
CA CYS A 104 13.09 5.82 -0.01
C CYS A 104 13.85 4.97 1.03
N GLU A 105 14.12 3.69 0.71
CA GLU A 105 14.96 2.83 1.54
C GLU A 105 16.37 3.39 1.69
N GLU A 106 17.03 3.76 0.59
CA GLU A 106 18.38 4.33 0.63
C GLU A 106 18.46 5.62 1.47
N LYS A 107 17.41 6.44 1.43
CA LYS A 107 17.38 7.75 2.10
C LYS A 107 16.99 7.67 3.57
N CYS A 108 15.99 6.87 3.92
CA CYS A 108 15.41 6.86 5.26
C CYS A 108 15.17 5.47 5.89
N GLY A 109 15.41 4.38 5.16
CA GLY A 109 15.21 3.02 5.66
C GLY A 109 13.73 2.59 5.70
N LEU A 110 12.92 3.11 4.77
CA LEU A 110 11.47 2.88 4.70
C LEU A 110 11.11 1.38 4.65
N LYS A 111 11.69 0.65 3.70
CA LYS A 111 11.37 -0.76 3.48
C LYS A 111 11.78 -1.59 4.68
N THR A 112 12.97 -1.34 5.22
CA THR A 112 13.44 -1.98 6.47
C THR A 112 12.48 -1.70 7.64
N CYS A 113 11.91 -0.49 7.73
CA CYS A 113 10.93 -0.15 8.75
C CYS A 113 9.64 -0.96 8.63
N ILE A 114 9.10 -1.07 7.42
CA ILE A 114 7.86 -1.79 7.12
C ILE A 114 8.08 -3.30 7.35
N GLU A 115 9.13 -3.84 6.75
CA GLU A 115 9.44 -5.28 6.74
C GLU A 115 9.92 -5.84 8.09
N LYS A 116 10.13 -4.98 9.10
CA LYS A 116 10.37 -5.43 10.48
C LYS A 116 9.19 -6.26 11.02
N GLU A 117 7.96 -5.87 10.70
CA GLU A 117 6.75 -6.46 11.29
C GLU A 117 5.68 -6.80 10.24
N HIS A 118 5.82 -6.32 9.01
CA HIS A 118 4.83 -6.50 7.97
C HIS A 118 5.43 -7.05 6.67
N ALA A 119 4.72 -7.96 6.00
CA ALA A 119 5.00 -8.30 4.62
C ALA A 119 4.31 -7.30 3.67
N LEU A 120 5.03 -6.80 2.69
CA LEU A 120 4.50 -5.87 1.68
C LEU A 120 4.18 -6.62 0.39
N HIS A 121 2.90 -6.66 0.00
CA HIS A 121 2.45 -7.26 -1.25
C HIS A 121 1.89 -6.18 -2.16
N VAL A 122 2.29 -6.21 -3.43
CA VAL A 122 1.97 -5.15 -4.40
C VAL A 122 1.49 -5.79 -5.69
N ALA A 123 0.31 -5.40 -6.16
CA ALA A 123 -0.22 -5.80 -7.47
C ALA A 123 -0.65 -4.59 -8.28
N GLU A 124 -0.36 -4.59 -9.57
CA GLU A 124 -0.88 -3.59 -10.50
C GLU A 124 -2.22 -4.00 -11.09
N THR A 125 -3.05 -3.01 -11.45
CA THR A 125 -4.34 -3.24 -12.10
C THR A 125 -4.59 -2.19 -13.18
N ASP A 126 -5.37 -2.53 -14.22
CA ASP A 126 -5.81 -1.58 -15.24
C ASP A 126 -7.06 -0.80 -14.82
N LEU A 127 -7.61 -1.11 -13.65
CA LEU A 127 -8.76 -0.42 -13.08
C LEU A 127 -8.36 0.94 -12.50
N TYR A 128 -9.29 1.88 -12.56
CA TYR A 128 -9.24 3.16 -11.86
C TYR A 128 -9.81 2.99 -10.46
N ASN A 129 -9.21 3.64 -9.46
CA ASN A 129 -9.76 3.65 -8.11
C ASN A 129 -10.48 4.98 -7.85
N GLU A 130 -11.81 4.93 -7.70
CA GLU A 130 -12.62 6.12 -7.38
C GLU A 130 -12.32 6.69 -6.00
N TYR A 131 -11.88 5.83 -5.06
CA TYR A 131 -11.59 6.22 -3.68
C TYR A 131 -10.24 5.65 -3.24
N ARG A 132 -9.22 6.51 -3.13
CA ARG A 132 -7.84 6.14 -2.76
C ARG A 132 -7.73 5.21 -1.53
N GLU A 133 -8.69 5.26 -0.60
CA GLU A 133 -8.75 4.37 0.57
C GLU A 133 -8.82 2.86 0.26
N PHE A 134 -9.20 2.47 -0.97
CA PHE A 134 -9.20 1.07 -1.40
C PHE A 134 -7.82 0.58 -1.87
N SER A 135 -6.86 1.47 -2.14
CA SER A 135 -5.55 1.09 -2.68
C SER A 135 -4.66 0.39 -1.66
N ILE A 136 -4.82 0.65 -0.36
CA ILE A 136 -3.99 0.07 0.70
C ILE A 136 -4.88 -0.62 1.72
N LYS A 137 -4.64 -1.91 1.97
CA LYS A 137 -5.33 -2.71 2.99
C LYS A 137 -4.35 -3.44 3.89
N HIS A 138 -4.53 -3.28 5.20
CA HIS A 138 -3.80 -4.04 6.20
C HIS A 138 -4.62 -5.29 6.54
N LYS A 139 -4.03 -6.48 6.37
CA LYS A 139 -4.64 -7.75 6.75
C LYS A 139 -3.62 -8.60 7.52
N ASN A 140 -3.88 -8.82 8.80
CA ASN A 140 -2.92 -9.44 9.72
C ASN A 140 -1.57 -8.69 9.66
N ASN A 141 -0.47 -9.41 9.44
CA ASN A 141 0.86 -8.82 9.26
C ASN A 141 1.16 -8.48 7.79
N ASN A 142 0.17 -8.42 6.90
CA ASN A 142 0.37 -8.07 5.50
C ASN A 142 -0.16 -6.66 5.21
N ILE A 143 0.60 -5.93 4.40
CA ILE A 143 0.19 -4.66 3.80
C ILE A 143 0.04 -4.92 2.30
N ASN A 144 -1.21 -4.90 1.86
CA ASN A 144 -1.61 -5.13 0.49
C ASN A 144 -1.79 -3.79 -0.22
N ILE A 145 -1.05 -3.59 -1.31
CA ILE A 145 -1.15 -2.40 -2.14
C ILE A 145 -1.62 -2.81 -3.53
N ILE A 146 -2.73 -2.24 -3.96
CA ILE A 146 -3.18 -2.30 -5.35
C ILE A 146 -2.81 -0.98 -6.01
N LEU A 147 -2.10 -1.04 -7.15
CA LEU A 147 -1.69 0.10 -7.95
C LEU A 147 -2.71 0.33 -9.08
N PRO A 148 -3.72 1.21 -8.89
CA PRO A 148 -4.68 1.53 -9.94
C PRO A 148 -4.07 2.44 -11.00
N ARG A 149 -4.80 2.60 -12.10
CA ARG A 149 -4.64 3.78 -12.94
C ARG A 149 -5.05 5.03 -12.17
N ILE A 150 -4.32 6.12 -12.38
CA ILE A 150 -4.56 7.41 -11.72
C ILE A 150 -4.88 8.49 -12.74
N ASN A 151 -5.49 9.60 -12.32
CA ASN A 151 -5.72 10.73 -13.22
C ASN A 151 -4.40 11.20 -13.84
N ASN A 152 -4.34 11.38 -15.16
CA ASN A 152 -3.10 11.73 -15.87
C ASN A 152 -2.51 13.10 -15.50
N LYS A 153 -3.23 13.92 -14.71
CA LYS A 153 -2.72 15.17 -14.13
C LYS A 153 -1.92 14.95 -12.84
N ILE A 154 -1.98 13.77 -12.25
CA ILE A 154 -1.23 13.42 -11.04
C ILE A 154 0.12 12.84 -11.48
N ASP A 155 1.20 13.36 -10.90
CA ASP A 155 2.53 12.79 -11.08
C ASP A 155 2.60 11.39 -10.44
N VAL A 156 2.98 10.38 -11.23
CA VAL A 156 3.06 8.98 -10.79
C VAL A 156 4.03 8.84 -9.62
N LYS A 157 5.16 9.55 -9.66
CA LYS A 157 6.18 9.49 -8.61
C LYS A 157 5.65 10.07 -7.30
N GLN A 158 4.96 11.21 -7.37
CA GLN A 158 4.29 11.82 -6.22
C GLN A 158 3.20 10.91 -5.67
N TYR A 159 2.37 10.32 -6.54
CA TYR A 159 1.32 9.37 -6.12
C TYR A 159 1.93 8.23 -5.30
N ILE A 160 2.95 7.55 -5.84
CA ILE A 160 3.62 6.44 -5.15
C ILE A 160 4.19 6.91 -3.80
N ALA A 161 4.85 8.06 -3.77
CA ALA A 161 5.44 8.59 -2.54
C ALA A 161 4.37 8.86 -1.46
N GLU A 162 3.23 9.45 -1.84
CA GLU A 162 2.12 9.69 -0.91
C GLU A 162 1.54 8.38 -0.36
N GLU A 163 1.39 7.35 -1.20
CA GLU A 163 0.93 6.02 -0.76
C GLU A 163 1.94 5.36 0.19
N LEU A 164 3.25 5.42 -0.12
CA LEU A 164 4.32 4.96 0.79
C LEU A 164 4.34 5.74 2.11
N GLY A 165 4.09 7.05 2.07
CA GLY A 165 3.96 7.88 3.26
C GLY A 165 2.76 7.48 4.13
N ALA A 166 1.64 7.11 3.51
CA ALA A 166 0.47 6.58 4.21
C ALA A 166 0.76 5.22 4.87
N VAL A 167 1.44 4.30 4.14
CA VAL A 167 1.91 3.02 4.69
C VAL A 167 2.80 3.26 5.90
N LEU A 168 3.81 4.12 5.78
CA LEU A 168 4.73 4.43 6.86
C LEU A 168 3.99 4.99 8.07
N TYR A 169 3.08 5.94 7.87
CA TYR A 169 2.31 6.52 8.97
C TYR A 169 1.55 5.44 9.75
N ASN A 170 0.81 4.58 9.04
CA ASN A 170 0.06 3.48 9.65
C ASN A 170 0.98 2.54 10.44
N VAL A 171 2.14 2.16 9.87
CA VAL A 171 3.14 1.32 10.56
C VAL A 171 3.66 2.01 11.81
N LEU A 172 4.02 3.28 11.75
CA LEU A 172 4.55 4.00 12.92
C LEU A 172 3.51 4.08 14.04
N THR A 173 2.23 4.27 13.71
CA THR A 173 1.15 4.40 14.70
C THR A 173 0.81 3.12 15.47
N THR A 174 1.37 1.97 15.08
CA THR A 174 1.22 0.72 15.86
C THR A 174 1.97 0.78 17.20
N LYS A 175 3.01 1.61 17.29
CA LYS A 175 3.86 1.76 18.49
C LYS A 175 4.00 3.20 18.97
N LEU A 176 4.09 4.14 18.04
CA LEU A 176 4.24 5.55 18.36
C LEU A 176 2.87 6.21 18.46
N ALA A 177 2.63 6.92 19.57
CA ALA A 177 1.42 7.69 19.74
C ALA A 177 1.27 8.75 18.61
N PRO A 178 0.08 8.93 18.01
CA PRO A 178 -0.13 9.92 16.95
C PRO A 178 0.30 11.34 17.34
N GLU A 179 0.11 11.72 18.61
CA GLU A 179 0.50 13.03 19.16
C GLU A 179 2.03 13.21 19.18
N TYR A 180 2.78 12.11 19.37
CA TYR A 180 4.24 12.14 19.31
C TYR A 180 4.72 12.38 17.87
N ILE A 181 4.10 11.69 16.90
CA ILE A 181 4.41 11.87 15.47
C ILE A 181 4.11 13.32 15.06
N GLU A 182 2.96 13.86 15.47
CA GLU A 182 2.58 15.25 15.22
C GLU A 182 3.56 16.24 15.84
N ALA A 183 3.94 16.03 17.11
CA ALA A 183 4.89 16.91 17.79
C ALA A 183 6.27 16.93 17.11
N GLU A 184 6.78 15.78 16.69
CA GLU A 184 8.03 15.70 15.96
C GLU A 184 7.90 16.29 14.55
N MET A 185 6.77 16.07 13.85
CA MET A 185 6.53 16.68 12.55
C MET A 185 6.51 18.22 12.65
N ASN A 186 5.77 18.78 13.61
CA ASN A 186 5.73 20.22 13.88
C ASN A 186 7.09 20.81 14.27
N ARG A 187 7.98 20.00 14.84
CA ARG A 187 9.34 20.43 15.20
C ARG A 187 10.26 20.56 13.99
N TYR A 188 10.16 19.62 13.05
CA TYR A 188 11.02 19.58 11.86
C TYR A 188 10.44 20.34 10.67
N ILE A 189 9.11 20.44 10.59
CA ILE A 189 8.34 21.02 9.51
C ILE A 189 7.37 22.08 10.09
N PRO A 190 7.84 23.22 10.63
CA PRO A 190 7.01 24.09 11.46
C PRO A 190 5.77 24.67 10.80
N GLU A 191 5.74 24.72 9.47
CA GLU A 191 4.58 25.16 8.70
C GLU A 191 3.36 24.23 8.84
N THR A 192 3.54 22.98 9.26
CA THR A 192 2.41 22.06 9.55
C THR A 192 1.52 22.58 10.68
N ILE A 193 2.07 23.36 11.62
CA ILE A 193 1.33 23.94 12.76
C ILE A 193 0.19 24.85 12.27
N GLN A 194 0.37 25.50 11.13
CA GLN A 194 -0.59 26.46 10.58
C GLN A 194 -1.59 25.82 9.62
N LYS A 195 -1.43 24.53 9.30
CA LYS A 195 -2.30 23.83 8.36
C LYS A 195 -3.50 23.21 9.08
N THR A 196 -4.65 23.24 8.43
CA THR A 196 -5.91 22.68 8.96
C THR A 196 -6.08 21.19 8.65
N ALA A 197 -5.20 20.62 7.83
CA ALA A 197 -5.24 19.20 7.47
C ALA A 197 -4.75 18.34 8.65
N SER A 198 -5.23 17.10 8.74
CA SER A 198 -4.80 16.17 9.78
C SER A 198 -3.32 15.81 9.63
N THR A 199 -2.69 15.40 10.74
CA THR A 199 -1.31 14.90 10.77
C THR A 199 -1.08 13.81 9.74
N SER A 200 -2.01 12.85 9.59
CA SER A 200 -1.92 11.79 8.59
C SER A 200 -1.88 12.30 7.15
N ILE A 201 -2.66 13.34 6.82
CA ILE A 201 -2.68 13.94 5.48
C ILE A 201 -1.40 14.71 5.21
N LEU A 202 -0.92 15.46 6.19
CA LEU A 202 0.33 16.21 6.05
C LEU A 202 1.52 15.27 5.95
N PHE A 203 1.57 14.22 6.78
CA PHE A 203 2.66 13.25 6.78
C PHE A 203 2.88 12.62 5.40
N LYS A 204 1.80 12.17 4.72
CA LYS A 204 1.91 11.63 3.36
C LYS A 204 2.37 12.66 2.33
N GLN A 205 1.94 13.92 2.45
CA GLN A 205 2.30 14.98 1.51
C GLN A 205 3.79 15.32 1.60
N TYR A 206 4.29 15.51 2.83
CA TYR A 206 5.71 15.79 3.05
C TYR A 206 6.61 14.59 2.80
N PHE A 207 6.08 13.36 2.80
CA PHE A 207 6.89 12.19 2.44
C PHE A 207 7.43 12.27 1.01
N TYR A 208 6.74 12.99 0.10
CA TYR A 208 7.25 13.22 -1.25
C TYR A 208 8.60 13.97 -1.26
N ASP A 209 8.90 14.79 -0.25
CA ASP A 209 10.19 15.47 -0.14
C ASP A 209 11.36 14.51 0.03
N VAL A 210 11.13 13.33 0.61
CA VAL A 210 12.14 12.26 0.65
C VAL A 210 12.52 11.87 -0.77
N VAL A 211 11.54 11.75 -1.67
CA VAL A 211 11.78 11.39 -3.07
C VAL A 211 12.42 12.54 -3.84
N LEU A 212 11.98 13.78 -3.59
CA LEU A 212 12.52 14.98 -4.23
C LEU A 212 13.93 15.37 -3.73
N TYR A 213 14.33 14.90 -2.55
CA TYR A 213 15.67 15.10 -2.01
C TYR A 213 16.72 14.53 -2.97
N LYS A 214 17.73 15.35 -3.27
CA LYS A 214 18.90 15.00 -4.08
C LYS A 214 20.13 15.43 -3.32
N ASP A 215 21.14 14.56 -3.24
CA ASP A 215 22.42 14.92 -2.63
C ASP A 215 23.02 16.13 -3.33
N ARG A 216 23.41 17.12 -2.53
CA ARG A 216 24.11 18.31 -3.01
C ARG A 216 25.58 18.21 -2.63
N LYS A 217 26.46 18.66 -3.51
CA LYS A 217 27.90 18.74 -3.22
C LYS A 217 28.11 19.60 -1.97
N PRO A 218 28.94 19.15 -1.01
CA PRO A 218 29.27 19.93 0.18
C PRO A 218 29.70 21.36 -0.18
N GLY A 219 29.08 22.35 0.47
CA GLY A 219 29.34 23.76 0.24
C GLY A 219 28.76 24.63 1.34
N ILE A 220 29.17 25.90 1.38
CA ILE A 220 28.57 26.89 2.28
C ILE A 220 27.31 27.42 1.60
N TYR A 221 26.14 27.13 2.18
CA TYR A 221 24.86 27.65 1.70
C TYR A 221 24.51 28.88 2.53
N THR A 222 24.33 30.01 1.86
CA THR A 222 24.15 31.32 2.51
C THR A 222 22.70 31.64 2.82
N GLU A 223 21.74 30.91 2.23
CA GLU A 223 20.30 31.16 2.34
C GLU A 223 19.56 29.84 2.48
N PHE A 224 18.56 29.78 3.37
CA PHE A 224 17.66 28.64 3.51
C PHE A 224 16.81 28.51 2.24
N ASP A 225 17.07 27.46 1.46
CA ASP A 225 16.41 27.19 0.19
C ASP A 225 15.56 25.91 0.25
N GLU A 226 14.80 25.65 -0.81
CA GLU A 226 13.94 24.46 -0.94
C GLU A 226 14.71 23.14 -0.74
N HIS A 227 16.01 23.13 -1.05
CA HIS A 227 16.84 21.95 -0.80
C HIS A 227 17.05 21.71 0.70
N MET A 228 17.31 22.76 1.49
CA MET A 228 17.42 22.63 2.95
C MET A 228 16.10 22.22 3.60
N GLU A 229 14.97 22.69 3.09
CA GLU A 229 13.65 22.22 3.53
C GLU A 229 13.52 20.70 3.34
N ARG A 230 13.83 20.19 2.14
CA ARG A 230 13.82 18.75 1.85
C ARG A 230 14.80 17.96 2.70
N VAL A 231 15.97 18.52 3.05
CA VAL A 231 16.91 17.90 4.00
C VAL A 231 16.26 17.71 5.37
N LEU A 232 15.61 18.75 5.90
CA LEU A 232 14.94 18.67 7.20
C LEU A 232 13.79 17.66 7.19
N ASN A 233 12.98 17.65 6.13
CA ASN A 233 11.87 16.72 5.98
C ASN A 233 12.39 15.27 5.89
N MET A 234 13.45 15.02 5.11
CA MET A 234 14.10 13.70 5.04
C MET A 234 14.67 13.26 6.40
N GLU A 235 15.36 14.15 7.11
CA GLU A 235 15.91 13.85 8.44
C GLU A 235 14.81 13.57 9.48
N PHE A 236 13.65 14.22 9.38
CA PHE A 236 12.47 13.87 10.18
C PHE A 236 12.04 12.42 9.96
N PHE A 237 11.83 12.00 8.69
CA PHE A 237 11.40 10.63 8.40
C PHE A 237 12.43 9.59 8.82
N LYS A 238 13.72 9.86 8.59
CA LYS A 238 14.81 8.99 9.05
C LYS A 238 14.80 8.84 10.57
N ARG A 239 14.58 9.93 11.32
CA ARG A 239 14.56 9.89 12.79
C ARG A 239 13.35 9.17 13.35
N ILE A 240 12.16 9.41 12.80
CA ILE A 240 10.94 8.75 13.28
C ILE A 240 10.99 7.25 13.00
N ILE A 241 11.54 6.83 11.84
CA ILE A 241 11.81 5.42 11.52
C ILE A 241 12.79 4.81 12.53
N VAL A 242 13.93 5.47 12.77
CA VAL A 242 14.93 4.97 13.75
C VAL A 242 14.33 4.87 15.15
N LYS A 243 13.45 5.79 15.52
CA LYS A 243 12.74 5.75 16.81
C LYS A 243 11.82 4.54 16.90
N TYR A 244 11.00 4.28 15.88
CA TYR A 244 10.15 3.09 15.78
C TYR A 244 10.96 1.78 15.82
N LEU A 245 12.09 1.73 15.12
CA LEU A 245 12.92 0.52 15.08
C LEU A 245 13.55 0.18 16.45
N LYS A 246 13.73 1.17 17.33
CA LYS A 246 14.29 1.01 18.68
C LYS A 246 13.27 0.63 19.75
N GLU A 247 11.97 0.79 19.47
CA GLU A 247 10.87 0.32 20.31
C GLU A 247 10.44 -1.11 19.96
#